data_AF-A0A927TTL9-F1
#
_entry.id   AF-A0A927TTL9-F1
#
_cell.length_a   1.000
_cell.length_b   1.000
_cell.length_c   1.000
_cell.angle_alpha   90.00
_cell.angle_beta   90.00
_cell.angle_gamma   90.00
#
_symmetry.space_group_name_H-M   'P 1'
#
loop_
_entity.id
_entity.type
_entity.pdbx_description
1 polymer ?
#
loop_
_entity_poly.entity_id
_entity_poly.type
_entity_poly.pdbx_seq_one_letter_code
_entity_poly.pdbx_strand_id
1 'polypeptide(L)'
;MIRIPAIDMVATGRNITRMRQDAGLTVKDLQIFFGFATPQAIYKWQHGAAMPTIDNLVALAMIFGVSMDDIIAVDTDVRTEIGV
;
A
#
# COMPACT_ATOMS: atom_id res chain seq x y z
N MET A 1 0.54 -13.53 -26.24
CA MET A 1 0.80 -12.39 -25.33
C MET A 1 0.30 -12.77 -23.95
N ILE A 2 1.17 -12.85 -22.95
CA ILE A 2 0.78 -13.09 -21.55
C ILE A 2 0.61 -11.73 -20.89
N ARG A 3 -0.57 -11.49 -20.29
CA ARG A 3 -0.78 -10.32 -19.43
C ARG A 3 -0.34 -10.71 -18.03
N ILE A 4 0.61 -9.99 -17.46
CA ILE A 4 1.01 -10.17 -16.07
C ILE A 4 0.40 -9.01 -15.29
N PRO A 5 -0.44 -9.28 -14.29
CA PRO A 5 -0.99 -8.22 -13.45
C PRO A 5 0.13 -7.46 -12.73
N ALA A 6 -0.03 -6.15 -12.59
CA ALA A 6 0.89 -5.30 -11.85
C ALA A 6 0.14 -4.58 -10.73
N ILE A 7 0.87 -4.14 -9.70
CA ILE A 7 0.26 -3.37 -8.61
C ILE A 7 -0.01 -1.94 -9.12
N ASP A 8 -1.24 -1.47 -8.96
CA ASP A 8 -1.56 -0.04 -9.06
C ASP A 8 -1.18 0.63 -7.75
N MET A 9 0.01 1.26 -7.74
CA MET A 9 0.55 1.91 -6.56
C MET A 9 -0.31 3.08 -6.08
N VAL A 10 -0.96 3.80 -6.99
CA VAL A 10 -1.78 4.98 -6.62
C VAL A 10 -3.10 4.51 -6.02
N ALA A 11 -3.74 3.49 -6.62
CA ALA A 11 -4.93 2.89 -6.03
C ALA A 11 -4.64 2.21 -4.69
N THR A 12 -3.52 1.51 -4.56
CA THR A 12 -3.06 0.94 -3.29
C THR A 12 -2.85 2.04 -2.24
N GLY A 13 -2.23 3.16 -2.61
CA GLY A 13 -2.05 4.31 -1.71
C GLY A 13 -3.38 4.89 -1.22
N ARG A 14 -4.37 5.02 -2.11
CA ARG A 14 -5.73 5.43 -1.76
C ARG A 14 -6.40 4.46 -0.78
N ASN A 15 -6.21 3.15 -0.96
CA ASN A 15 -6.71 2.15 -0.02
C ASN A 15 -6.11 2.33 1.38
N ILE A 16 -4.78 2.52 1.47
CA ILE A 16 -4.10 2.79 2.75
C ILE A 16 -4.66 4.05 3.42
N THR A 17 -4.88 5.14 2.66
CA THR A 17 -5.49 6.36 3.21
C THR A 17 -6.89 6.11 3.74
N ARG A 18 -7.73 5.43 2.96
CA ARG A 18 -9.11 5.11 3.35
C ARG A 18 -9.14 4.25 4.61
N MET A 19 -8.42 3.13 4.63
CA MET A 19 -8.39 2.22 5.77
C MET A 19 -7.86 2.88 7.04
N ARG A 20 -6.82 3.72 6.92
CA ARG A 20 -6.31 4.52 8.05
C ARG A 20 -7.40 5.43 8.61
N GLN A 21 -8.15 6.12 7.75
CA GLN A 21 -9.23 7.02 8.17
C GLN A 21 -10.41 6.25 8.77
N ASP A 22 -10.79 5.12 8.17
CA ASP A 22 -11.87 4.23 8.66
C ASP A 22 -11.51 3.67 10.05
N ALA A 23 -10.23 3.42 10.32
CA ALA A 23 -9.72 3.02 11.63
C ALA A 23 -9.59 4.19 12.64
N GLY A 24 -9.91 5.43 12.24
CA GLY A 24 -9.79 6.62 13.08
C GLY A 24 -8.35 7.03 13.41
N LEU A 25 -7.36 6.51 12.67
CA LEU A 25 -5.95 6.73 12.93
C LEU A 25 -5.45 7.97 12.19
N THR A 26 -4.54 8.73 12.78
CA THR A 26 -3.78 9.78 12.09
C THR A 26 -2.53 9.20 11.41
N VAL A 27 -1.91 9.97 10.51
CA VAL A 27 -0.60 9.58 9.94
C VAL A 27 0.48 9.46 11.03
N LYS A 28 0.38 10.28 12.09
CA LYS A 28 1.29 10.22 13.23
C LYS A 28 1.13 8.92 14.02
N ASP A 29 -0.09 8.40 14.14
CA ASP A 29 -0.34 7.12 14.82
C ASP A 29 0.33 5.97 14.07
N LEU A 30 0.17 5.92 12.74
CA LEU A 30 0.89 4.94 11.92
C LEU A 30 2.41 5.11 12.06
N GLN A 31 2.92 6.34 11.98
CA GLN A 31 4.35 6.60 12.19
C GLN A 31 4.85 5.99 13.53
N ILE A 32 4.09 6.17 14.61
CA ILE A 32 4.43 5.63 15.94
C ILE A 32 4.36 4.10 15.95
N PHE A 33 3.32 3.48 15.38
CA PHE A 33 3.21 2.02 15.28
C PHE A 33 4.37 1.39 14.51
N PHE A 34 4.82 2.06 13.45
CA PHE A 34 5.96 1.61 12.64
C PHE A 34 7.32 1.98 13.24
N GLY A 35 7.37 2.74 14.34
CA GLY A 35 8.62 3.20 14.94
C GLY A 35 9.44 4.11 14.01
N PHE A 36 8.79 4.79 13.05
CA PHE A 36 9.49 5.64 12.11
C PHE A 36 9.87 6.98 12.74
N ALA A 37 11.09 7.42 12.46
CA ALA A 37 11.57 8.74 12.88
C ALA A 37 10.75 9.88 12.25
N THR A 38 10.20 9.70 11.05
CA THR A 38 9.39 10.70 10.34
C THR A 38 8.19 10.05 9.64
N PRO A 39 7.11 10.81 9.36
CA PRO A 39 5.91 10.28 8.69
C PRO A 39 6.10 10.11 7.17
N GLN A 40 7.28 10.39 6.62
CA GLN A 40 7.49 10.50 5.17
C GLN A 40 7.23 9.19 4.42
N ALA A 41 7.55 8.04 5.02
CA ALA A 41 7.23 6.74 4.43
C ALA A 41 5.71 6.59 4.24
N ILE A 42 4.93 6.93 5.27
CA ILE A 42 3.46 6.84 5.24
C ILE A 42 2.88 7.76 4.17
N TYR A 43 3.39 8.98 4.00
CA TYR A 43 2.96 9.87 2.92
C TYR A 43 3.31 9.33 1.54
N LYS A 44 4.51 8.76 1.35
CA LYS A 44 4.88 8.14 0.07
C LYS A 44 3.97 6.98 -0.29
N TRP A 45 3.58 6.15 0.69
CA TRP A 45 2.65 5.05 0.46
C TRP A 45 1.27 5.55 0.07
N GLN A 46 0.72 6.50 0.82
CA GLN A 46 -0.61 7.06 0.56
C GLN A 46 -0.71 7.78 -0.80
N HIS A 47 0.37 8.42 -1.26
CA HIS A 47 0.43 9.06 -2.58
C HIS A 47 0.82 8.10 -3.71
N GLY A 48 1.08 6.82 -3.43
CA GLY A 48 1.55 5.86 -4.43
C GLY A 48 2.96 6.16 -4.98
N ALA A 49 3.74 7.01 -4.30
CA ALA A 49 5.10 7.36 -4.70
C ALA A 49 6.13 6.27 -4.36
N ALA A 50 5.80 5.38 -3.43
CA ALA A 50 6.55 4.17 -3.11
C ALA A 50 5.60 3.12 -2.53
N MET A 51 5.91 1.84 -2.73
CA MET A 51 5.20 0.76 -2.05
C MET A 51 5.74 0.58 -0.62
N PRO A 52 4.89 0.20 0.35
CA PRO A 52 5.38 -0.38 1.59
C PRO A 52 6.13 -1.68 1.27
N THR A 53 7.15 -1.99 2.07
CA THR A 53 7.79 -3.32 2.02
C THR A 53 6.76 -4.40 2.39
N ILE A 54 7.07 -5.66 2.09
CA ILE A 54 6.20 -6.78 2.45
C ILE A 54 5.93 -6.81 3.96
N ASP A 55 6.96 -6.62 4.79
CA ASP A 55 6.80 -6.55 6.26
C ASP A 55 5.85 -5.42 6.69
N ASN A 56 5.95 -4.26 6.03
CA ASN A 56 5.08 -3.13 6.33
C ASN A 56 3.63 -3.38 5.86
N LEU A 57 3.43 -4.09 4.75
CA LEU A 57 2.09 -4.51 4.31
C LEU A 57 1.46 -5.48 5.31
N VAL A 58 2.22 -6.46 5.82
CA VAL A 58 1.74 -7.38 6.86
C VAL A 58 1.36 -6.61 8.12
N ALA A 59 2.17 -5.65 8.55
CA ALA A 59 1.85 -4.80 9.69
C ALA A 59 0.60 -3.92 9.46
N LEU A 60 0.47 -3.29 8.28
CA LEU A 60 -0.73 -2.53 7.92
C LEU A 60 -1.98 -3.41 7.96
N ALA A 61 -1.91 -4.62 7.42
CA ALA A 61 -3.00 -5.59 7.43
C ALA A 61 -3.45 -5.92 8.86
N MET A 62 -2.50 -6.14 9.78
CA MET A 62 -2.80 -6.35 11.20
C MET A 62 -3.40 -5.11 11.88
N ILE A 63 -2.85 -3.91 11.62
CA ILE A 63 -3.34 -2.65 12.20
C ILE A 63 -4.77 -2.36 11.76
N PHE A 64 -5.09 -2.61 10.49
CA PHE A 64 -6.41 -2.35 9.91
C PHE A 64 -7.40 -3.51 10.08
N GLY A 65 -6.94 -4.70 10.49
CA GLY A 65 -7.78 -5.89 10.64
C GLY A 65 -8.29 -6.45 9.31
N VAL A 66 -7.47 -6.36 8.25
CA VAL A 66 -7.81 -6.80 6.88
C VAL A 66 -6.73 -7.74 6.33
N SER A 67 -6.95 -8.33 5.16
CA SER A 67 -5.91 -9.06 4.44
C SER A 67 -5.00 -8.09 3.65
N MET A 68 -3.79 -8.54 3.26
CA MET A 68 -2.93 -7.73 2.39
C MET A 68 -3.57 -7.44 1.02
N ASP A 69 -4.38 -8.38 0.51
CA ASP A 69 -5.06 -8.25 -0.77
C ASP A 69 -6.13 -7.15 -0.75
N ASP A 70 -6.72 -6.87 0.42
CA ASP A 70 -7.64 -5.74 0.57
C ASP A 70 -6.91 -4.39 0.43
N ILE A 71 -5.62 -4.35 0.79
CA ILE A 71 -4.78 -3.15 0.70
C ILE A 71 -4.33 -2.95 -0.75
N ILE A 72 -3.86 -4.02 -1.41
CA ILE A 72 -3.22 -3.98 -2.72
C ILE A 72 -4.26 -3.88 -3.84
N ALA A 73 -4.16 -2.83 -4.64
CA ALA A 73 -4.90 -2.74 -5.90
C ALA A 73 -4.06 -3.31 -7.04
N VAL A 74 -4.68 -4.14 -7.88
CA VAL A 74 -4.03 -4.79 -9.02
C VAL A 74 -4.61 -4.25 -10.32
N ASP A 75 -3.74 -3.73 -11.19
CA ASP A 75 -4.06 -3.42 -12.58
C ASP A 75 -3.83 -4.67 -13.43
N THR A 76 -4.92 -5.16 -14.04
CA THR A 76 -4.93 -6.36 -14.88
C THR A 76 -4.77 -6.05 -16.38
N ASP A 77 -4.68 -4.77 -16.74
CA ASP A 77 -4.53 -4.29 -18.12
C ASP A 77 -3.10 -3.89 -18.49
N VAL A 78 -2.13 -4.00 -17.56
CA VAL A 78 -0.72 -3.72 -17.86
C VAL A 78 -0.15 -4.73 -18.85
N ARG A 79 0.32 -4.21 -19.99
CA ARG A 79 1.01 -4.98 -21.03
C ARG A 79 2.50 -4.97 -20.75
N THR A 80 3.05 -6.10 -20.30
CA THR A 80 4.51 -6.30 -20.26
C THR A 80 4.90 -7.22 -21.42
N GLU A 81 5.64 -6.69 -22.40
CA GLU A 81 6.29 -7.53 -23.40
C GLU A 81 7.49 -8.20 -22.75
N ILE A 82 7.39 -9.50 -22.48
CA ILE A 82 8.58 -10.30 -22.17
C ILE A 82 9.20 -10.66 -23.52
N GLY A 83 10.28 -9.95 -23.88
CA GLY A 83 11.14 -10.38 -24.97
C GLY A 83 11.75 -11.73 -24.60
N VAL A 84 11.42 -12.76 -25.37
CA VAL A 84 12.09 -14.07 -25.35
C VAL A 84 13.33 -13.98 -26.24
#